data_AF-A0AAX4JAM7-F1
#
_entry.id   AF-A0AAX4JAM7-F1
#
_cell.length_a   1.000
_cell.length_b   1.000
_cell.length_c   1.000
_cell.angle_alpha   90.00
_cell.angle_beta   90.00
_cell.angle_gamma   90.00
#
_symmetry.space_group_name_H-M   'P 1'
#
loop_
_entity.id
_entity.type
_entity.pdbx_description
1 polymer ?
#
loop_
_entity_poly.entity_id
_entity_poly.type
_entity_poly.pdbx_seq_one_letter_code
_entity_poly.pdbx_strand_id
1 'polypeptide(L)'
;MEKFSKFNDPFTGINPFIQTKLKPINKLKAIIFLPIYLLSLIHPVFLRLLFKIKIENKPIKQIRTMICNSVTPFDIPLLKMIFKINNFYFLRDDNFYDKNFKRVKKVIKPSIIFCEGTSTNNKSLLKFNCNFRVDSVCFLKYDQVYTYGSFCKYLFSILSNTNTVEIKFKHTDDSKDLTKISGVKQVKFTYKDKEDFMKLI
;
A
#
# COMPACT_ATOMS: atom_id res chain seq x y z
N MET A 1 15.31 -10.93 19.42
CA MET A 1 14.61 -11.43 18.21
C MET A 1 13.38 -12.28 18.54
N GLU A 2 13.29 -12.87 19.74
CA GLU A 2 12.14 -13.69 20.17
C GLU A 2 10.80 -12.94 20.24
N LYS A 3 10.80 -11.65 20.57
CA LYS A 3 9.58 -10.83 20.70
C LYS A 3 8.68 -10.84 19.45
N PHE A 4 9.26 -11.03 18.27
CA PHE A 4 8.54 -10.99 16.98
C PHE A 4 8.47 -12.35 16.27
N SER A 5 9.02 -13.43 16.86
CA SER A 5 9.09 -14.75 16.23
C SER A 5 7.71 -15.34 15.92
N LYS A 6 6.70 -15.03 16.75
CA LYS A 6 5.30 -15.44 16.55
C LYS A 6 4.66 -14.85 15.29
N PHE A 7 5.23 -13.78 14.76
CA PHE A 7 4.78 -13.11 13.53
C PHE A 7 5.62 -13.49 12.30
N ASN A 8 6.47 -14.52 12.42
CA ASN A 8 7.05 -15.18 11.26
C ASN A 8 6.05 -16.21 10.74
N ASP A 9 5.70 -16.11 9.47
CA ASP A 9 4.86 -17.10 8.83
C ASP A 9 5.63 -18.44 8.76
N PRO A 10 5.07 -19.55 9.25
CA PRO A 10 5.82 -20.80 9.42
C PRO A 10 6.20 -21.45 8.10
N PHE A 11 5.46 -21.17 7.02
CA PHE A 11 5.71 -21.75 5.70
C PHE A 11 6.71 -20.93 4.89
N THR A 12 6.68 -19.61 5.03
CA THR A 12 7.50 -18.70 4.23
C THR A 12 8.67 -18.10 4.99
N GLY A 13 8.66 -18.15 6.33
CA GLY A 13 9.61 -17.48 7.22
C GLY A 13 9.49 -15.95 7.23
N ILE A 14 8.51 -15.37 6.52
CA ILE A 14 8.37 -13.92 6.35
C ILE A 14 7.57 -13.33 7.50
N ASN A 15 8.05 -12.21 8.04
CA ASN A 15 7.25 -11.33 8.89
C ASN A 15 6.84 -10.09 8.08
N PRO A 16 5.54 -9.92 7.75
CA PRO A 16 5.05 -8.83 6.92
C PRO A 16 5.05 -7.46 7.62
N PHE A 17 5.22 -7.43 8.95
CA PHE A 17 5.03 -6.23 9.77
C PHE A 17 6.33 -5.55 10.15
N ILE A 18 7.46 -6.27 10.10
CA ILE A 18 8.79 -5.71 10.41
C ILE A 18 9.11 -4.54 9.49
N GLN A 19 9.54 -3.43 10.11
CA GLN A 19 10.01 -2.24 9.44
C GLN A 19 11.24 -2.58 8.60
N THR A 20 11.15 -2.33 7.29
CA THR A 20 12.31 -2.46 6.40
C THR A 20 13.37 -1.44 6.77
N LYS A 21 14.64 -1.82 6.64
CA LYS A 21 15.77 -0.90 6.86
C LYS A 21 15.64 0.30 5.93
N LEU A 22 15.55 1.48 6.52
CA LEU A 22 15.49 2.75 5.78
C LEU A 22 16.83 3.01 5.10
N LYS A 23 16.79 3.61 3.92
CA LYS A 23 17.99 4.06 3.20
C LYS A 23 18.62 5.24 3.95
N PRO A 24 19.96 5.41 3.84
CA PRO A 24 20.65 6.54 4.44
C PRO A 24 20.08 7.87 3.92
N ILE A 25 20.08 8.87 4.79
CA ILE A 25 19.46 10.17 4.53
C ILE A 25 20.49 11.13 3.93
N ASN A 26 20.25 11.58 2.70
CA ASN A 26 20.89 12.77 2.14
C ASN A 26 20.14 14.03 2.63
N LYS A 27 20.71 14.72 3.62
CA LYS A 27 20.07 15.88 4.27
C LYS A 27 19.77 17.02 3.30
N LEU A 28 20.72 17.36 2.42
CA LEU A 28 20.56 18.46 1.46
C LEU A 28 19.36 18.20 0.54
N LYS A 29 19.29 16.99 -0.02
CA LYS A 29 18.17 16.60 -0.87
C LYS A 29 16.86 16.60 -0.09
N ALA A 30 16.84 16.10 1.13
CA ALA A 30 15.62 16.08 1.93
C ALA A 30 15.07 17.49 2.21
N ILE A 31 15.92 18.47 2.47
CA ILE A 31 15.51 19.88 2.69
C ILE A 31 14.93 20.47 1.40
N ILE A 32 15.58 20.25 0.25
CA ILE A 32 15.10 20.76 -1.04
C ILE A 32 13.74 20.17 -1.44
N PHE A 33 13.52 18.88 -1.16
CA PHE A 33 12.27 18.19 -1.51
C PHE A 33 11.18 18.32 -0.44
N LEU A 34 11.47 18.86 0.76
CA LEU A 34 10.48 19.07 1.80
C LEU A 34 9.37 20.06 1.38
N PRO A 35 9.66 21.22 0.77
CA PRO A 35 8.62 22.09 0.19
C PRO A 35 7.76 21.37 -0.85
N ILE A 36 8.35 20.53 -1.70
CA ILE A 36 7.62 19.75 -2.71
C ILE A 36 6.65 18.78 -2.04
N TYR A 37 7.06 18.17 -0.92
CA TYR A 37 6.16 17.35 -0.12
C TYR A 37 5.00 18.15 0.47
N LEU A 38 5.25 19.33 1.03
CA LEU A 38 4.17 20.18 1.54
C LEU A 38 3.19 20.57 0.43
N LEU A 39 3.69 20.91 -0.76
CA LEU A 39 2.84 21.18 -1.93
C LEU A 39 2.03 19.95 -2.37
N SER A 40 2.60 18.74 -2.24
CA SER A 40 1.90 17.49 -2.57
C SER A 40 0.69 17.19 -1.67
N LEU A 41 0.66 17.74 -0.46
CA LEU A 41 -0.50 17.65 0.43
C LEU A 41 -1.69 18.47 -0.09
N ILE A 42 -1.42 19.54 -0.83
CA ILE A 42 -2.44 20.42 -1.44
C ILE A 42 -2.91 19.81 -2.76
N HIS A 43 -1.97 19.38 -3.62
CA HIS A 43 -2.32 18.85 -4.93
C HIS A 43 -1.49 17.60 -5.31
N PRO A 44 -2.13 16.48 -5.67
CA PRO A 44 -1.42 15.21 -5.87
C PRO A 44 -0.47 15.19 -7.08
N VAL A 45 -0.56 16.16 -8.00
CA VAL A 45 0.38 16.29 -9.14
C VAL A 45 1.83 16.39 -8.69
N PHE A 46 2.11 17.05 -7.56
CA PHE A 46 3.47 17.18 -7.05
C PHE A 46 4.07 15.85 -6.57
N LEU A 47 3.26 14.80 -6.36
CA LEU A 47 3.78 13.45 -6.07
C LEU A 47 4.64 12.89 -7.20
N ARG A 48 4.42 13.31 -8.46
CA ARG A 48 5.28 12.92 -9.59
C ARG A 48 6.71 13.41 -9.46
N LEU A 49 6.93 14.49 -8.71
CA LEU A 49 8.26 15.03 -8.43
C LEU A 49 8.96 14.27 -7.30
N LEU A 50 8.19 13.60 -6.42
CA LEU A 50 8.72 12.83 -5.28
C LEU A 50 9.00 11.37 -5.62
N PHE A 51 8.24 10.80 -6.56
CA PHE A 51 8.29 9.38 -6.89
C PHE A 51 8.59 9.15 -8.37
N LYS A 52 9.54 8.25 -8.63
CA LYS A 52 9.72 7.66 -9.96
C LYS A 52 8.69 6.55 -10.14
N ILE A 53 7.62 6.83 -10.87
CA ILE A 53 6.52 5.89 -11.09
C ILE A 53 6.82 5.01 -12.31
N LYS A 54 6.88 3.70 -12.10
CA LYS A 54 6.98 2.68 -13.15
C LYS A 54 5.67 1.92 -13.22
N ILE A 55 4.96 2.03 -14.33
CA ILE A 55 3.68 1.33 -14.53
C ILE A 55 3.92 0.17 -15.49
N GLU A 56 3.71 -1.05 -15.00
CA GLU A 56 3.65 -2.25 -15.82
C GLU A 56 2.20 -2.47 -16.27
N ASN A 57 2.03 -2.63 -17.60
CA ASN A 57 0.75 -2.70 -18.30
C ASN A 57 0.00 -1.36 -18.37
N LYS A 58 -0.61 -1.06 -19.52
CA LYS A 58 -1.34 0.21 -19.70
C LYS A 58 -2.66 0.18 -18.91
N PRO A 59 -2.95 1.19 -18.07
CA PRO A 59 -4.24 1.30 -17.40
C PRO A 59 -5.34 1.57 -18.43
N ILE A 60 -6.43 0.82 -18.37
CA ILE A 60 -7.59 0.97 -19.26
C ILE A 60 -8.61 1.93 -18.62
N LYS A 61 -9.40 2.63 -19.44
CA LYS A 61 -10.28 3.75 -19.05
C LYS A 61 -11.47 3.39 -18.15
N GLN A 62 -11.92 2.13 -18.10
CA GLN A 62 -13.17 1.77 -17.41
C GLN A 62 -12.89 0.82 -16.26
N ILE A 63 -12.53 1.39 -15.10
CA ILE A 63 -12.42 0.67 -13.83
C ILE A 63 -13.70 0.92 -13.04
N ARG A 64 -14.38 -0.13 -12.59
CA ARG A 64 -15.55 -0.08 -11.71
C ARG A 64 -15.19 -0.36 -10.25
N THR A 65 -14.36 -1.36 -10.00
CA THR A 65 -13.98 -1.91 -8.70
C THR A 65 -12.61 -2.59 -8.82
N MET A 66 -11.59 -1.85 -8.42
CA MET A 66 -10.22 -2.33 -8.37
C MET A 66 -9.89 -2.82 -6.96
N ILE A 67 -9.20 -3.95 -6.83
CA ILE A 67 -8.53 -4.30 -5.57
C ILE A 67 -7.05 -3.96 -5.62
N CYS A 68 -6.50 -3.55 -4.48
CA CYS A 68 -5.11 -3.16 -4.34
C CYS A 68 -4.54 -3.64 -3.00
N ASN A 69 -3.23 -3.89 -2.96
CA ASN A 69 -2.51 -4.02 -1.69
C ASN A 69 -2.32 -2.64 -1.05
N SER A 70 -2.09 -2.60 0.26
CA SER A 70 -1.74 -1.36 0.96
C SER A 70 -0.30 -1.43 1.44
N VAL A 71 0.45 -0.35 1.25
CA VAL A 71 1.88 -0.27 1.53
C VAL A 71 2.20 0.99 2.32
N THR A 72 1.79 2.16 1.83
CA THR A 72 2.22 3.45 2.40
C THR A 72 1.06 4.44 2.54
N PRO A 73 1.24 5.51 3.34
CA PRO A 73 0.29 6.64 3.34
C PRO A 73 0.16 7.35 1.99
N PHE A 74 1.07 7.10 1.04
CA PHE A 74 1.06 7.71 -0.29
C PHE A 74 0.20 6.95 -1.31
N ASP A 75 -0.31 5.76 -0.96
CA ASP A 75 -1.03 4.90 -1.90
C ASP A 75 -2.28 5.61 -2.45
N ILE A 76 -3.14 6.13 -1.57
CA ILE A 76 -4.38 6.82 -1.95
C ILE A 76 -4.12 8.01 -2.89
N PRO A 77 -3.28 9.01 -2.52
CA PRO A 77 -3.10 10.17 -3.39
C PRO A 77 -2.38 9.81 -4.70
N LEU A 78 -1.47 8.80 -4.69
CA LEU A 78 -0.83 8.27 -5.90
C LEU A 78 -1.85 7.62 -6.85
N LEU A 79 -2.68 6.71 -6.32
CA LEU A 79 -3.72 6.03 -7.09
C LEU A 79 -4.79 7.01 -7.59
N LYS A 80 -5.18 8.01 -6.79
CA LYS A 80 -6.08 9.08 -7.20
C LYS A 80 -5.53 9.87 -8.38
N MET A 81 -4.23 10.18 -8.37
CA MET A 81 -3.58 10.87 -9.49
C MET A 81 -3.55 10.02 -10.77
N ILE A 82 -3.30 8.71 -10.65
CA ILE A 82 -3.13 7.81 -11.80
C ILE A 82 -4.47 7.44 -12.42
N PHE A 83 -5.42 7.00 -11.59
CA PHE A 83 -6.70 6.44 -12.05
C PHE A 83 -7.85 7.45 -12.03
N LYS A 84 -7.66 8.63 -11.44
CA LYS A 84 -8.71 9.65 -11.25
C LYS A 84 -9.93 9.14 -10.48
N ILE A 85 -9.75 8.11 -9.63
CA ILE A 85 -10.77 7.55 -8.75
C ILE A 85 -10.70 8.23 -7.38
N ASN A 86 -11.86 8.61 -6.84
CA ASN A 86 -11.97 9.28 -5.54
C ASN A 86 -12.47 8.37 -4.40
N ASN A 87 -13.06 7.22 -4.72
CA ASN A 87 -13.66 6.33 -3.73
C ASN A 87 -12.63 5.26 -3.34
N PHE A 88 -12.17 5.32 -2.10
CA PHE A 88 -11.20 4.40 -1.52
C PHE A 88 -11.79 3.72 -0.29
N TYR A 89 -11.63 2.40 -0.20
CA TYR A 89 -12.14 1.61 0.91
C TYR A 89 -11.11 0.60 1.39
N PHE A 90 -11.21 0.21 2.66
CA PHE A 90 -10.43 -0.85 3.27
C PHE A 90 -11.34 -2.04 3.56
N LEU A 91 -10.89 -3.24 3.22
CA LEU A 91 -11.61 -4.47 3.53
C LEU A 91 -11.12 -5.04 4.86
N ARG A 92 -12.02 -5.23 5.82
CA ARG A 92 -11.73 -5.84 7.13
C ARG A 92 -12.92 -6.67 7.57
N ASP A 93 -12.71 -7.93 7.93
CA ASP A 93 -13.77 -8.86 8.36
C ASP A 93 -14.99 -8.83 7.42
N ASP A 94 -14.76 -8.95 6.11
CA ASP A 94 -15.79 -8.90 5.05
C ASP A 94 -16.61 -7.59 5.00
N ASN A 95 -16.20 -6.55 5.73
CA ASN A 95 -16.82 -5.24 5.76
C ASN A 95 -15.94 -4.18 5.09
N PHE A 96 -16.57 -3.15 4.53
CA PHE A 96 -15.89 -2.01 3.94
C PHE A 96 -15.78 -0.86 4.94
N TYR A 97 -14.62 -0.21 4.95
CA TYR A 97 -14.32 0.93 5.81
C TYR A 97 -13.79 2.08 4.96
N ASP A 98 -14.15 3.32 5.32
CA ASP A 98 -13.60 4.51 4.67
C ASP A 98 -12.16 4.81 5.14
N LYS A 99 -11.57 5.90 4.64
CA LYS A 99 -10.24 6.39 5.04
C LYS A 99 -10.11 6.75 6.52
N ASN A 100 -11.23 6.97 7.21
CA ASN A 100 -11.28 7.27 8.64
C ASN A 100 -11.62 6.02 9.48
N PHE A 101 -11.58 4.84 8.85
CA PHE A 101 -11.97 3.56 9.46
C PHE A 101 -13.41 3.52 9.99
N LYS A 102 -14.31 4.29 9.37
CA LYS A 102 -15.76 4.17 9.61
C LYS A 102 -16.36 3.14 8.67
N ARG A 103 -17.17 2.23 9.23
CA ARG A 103 -17.85 1.19 8.44
C ARG A 103 -18.80 1.82 7.42
N VAL A 104 -18.73 1.33 6.19
CA VAL A 104 -19.53 1.79 5.05
C VAL A 104 -20.48 0.67 4.62
N LYS A 105 -21.78 0.99 4.48
CA LYS A 105 -22.79 0.00 4.06
C LYS A 105 -22.75 -0.32 2.56
N LYS A 106 -22.35 0.65 1.73
CA LYS A 106 -22.35 0.53 0.27
C LYS A 106 -21.13 1.19 -0.35
N VAL A 107 -20.43 0.45 -1.21
CA VAL A 107 -19.29 0.94 -2.00
C VAL A 107 -19.81 1.74 -3.21
N ILE A 108 -19.30 2.97 -3.36
CA ILE A 108 -19.61 3.84 -4.51
C ILE A 108 -18.59 3.57 -5.61
N LYS A 109 -19.06 3.29 -6.83
CA LYS A 109 -18.21 3.01 -8.00
C LYS A 109 -18.02 4.29 -8.84
N PRO A 110 -16.86 4.49 -9.51
CA PRO A 110 -15.68 3.62 -9.51
C PRO A 110 -14.95 3.65 -8.16
N SER A 111 -14.40 2.51 -7.72
CA SER A 111 -13.72 2.39 -6.42
C SER A 111 -12.41 1.62 -6.48
N ILE A 112 -11.53 1.91 -5.52
CA ILE A 112 -10.35 1.11 -5.20
C ILE A 112 -10.48 0.59 -3.77
N ILE A 113 -10.24 -0.71 -3.59
CA ILE A 113 -10.42 -1.42 -2.33
C ILE A 113 -9.09 -2.03 -1.89
N PHE A 114 -8.58 -1.61 -0.74
CA PHE A 114 -7.39 -2.18 -0.13
C PHE A 114 -7.75 -3.49 0.57
N CYS A 115 -7.47 -4.62 -0.10
CA CYS A 115 -7.98 -5.94 0.30
C CYS A 115 -7.32 -6.51 1.55
N GLU A 116 -6.07 -6.13 1.84
CA GLU A 116 -5.34 -6.54 3.06
C GLU A 116 -5.81 -5.83 4.33
N GLY A 117 -6.60 -4.74 4.19
CA GLY A 117 -7.12 -3.96 5.31
C GLY A 117 -6.08 -3.12 6.08
N THR A 118 -4.78 -3.32 5.79
CA THR A 118 -3.66 -2.61 6.42
C THR A 118 -2.38 -2.72 5.59
N SER A 119 -1.38 -1.88 5.89
CA SER A 119 -0.11 -1.89 5.17
C SER A 119 0.84 -3.04 5.51
N THR A 120 1.64 -3.49 4.54
CA THR A 120 2.71 -4.51 4.72
C THR A 120 4.07 -4.02 4.22
N ASN A 121 5.14 -4.74 4.53
CA ASN A 121 6.53 -4.36 4.23
C ASN A 121 7.05 -4.71 2.81
N ASN A 122 6.18 -4.83 1.81
CA ASN A 122 6.48 -5.25 0.43
C ASN A 122 7.05 -6.66 0.22
N LYS A 123 7.23 -7.47 1.27
CA LYS A 123 7.78 -8.83 1.12
C LYS A 123 6.71 -9.89 0.88
N SER A 124 5.46 -9.60 1.22
CA SER A 124 4.35 -10.53 1.15
C SER A 124 3.03 -9.79 1.14
N LEU A 125 1.98 -10.45 0.65
CA LEU A 125 0.60 -10.02 0.83
C LEU A 125 -0.01 -10.70 2.05
N LEU A 126 -0.84 -9.98 2.80
CA LEU A 126 -1.67 -10.60 3.85
C LEU A 126 -2.73 -11.51 3.23
N LYS A 127 -3.26 -12.40 4.05
CA LYS A 127 -4.46 -13.15 3.71
C LYS A 127 -5.64 -12.18 3.61
N PHE A 128 -6.36 -12.27 2.50
CA PHE A 128 -7.60 -11.53 2.26
C PHE A 128 -8.62 -12.44 1.58
N ASN A 129 -9.90 -12.11 1.77
CA ASN A 129 -11.01 -12.78 1.09
C ASN A 129 -11.87 -11.73 0.38
N CYS A 130 -12.04 -11.84 -0.93
CA CYS A 130 -12.83 -10.90 -1.71
C CYS A 130 -14.14 -11.55 -2.17
N ASN A 131 -15.17 -11.46 -1.33
CA ASN A 131 -16.53 -11.95 -1.63
C ASN A 131 -17.34 -10.93 -2.46
N PHE A 132 -16.73 -10.28 -3.45
CA PHE A 132 -17.39 -9.30 -4.30
C PHE A 132 -16.77 -9.29 -5.69
N ARG A 133 -17.53 -8.80 -6.68
CA ARG A 133 -17.05 -8.71 -8.06
C ARG A 133 -15.96 -7.64 -8.18
N VAL A 134 -14.82 -8.07 -8.71
CA VAL A 134 -13.67 -7.26 -9.09
C VAL A 134 -13.66 -7.17 -10.62
N ASP A 135 -13.09 -6.10 -11.18
CA ASP A 135 -12.82 -5.97 -12.63
C ASP A 135 -11.34 -5.65 -12.88
N SER A 136 -10.59 -5.29 -11.85
CA SER A 136 -9.16 -5.00 -11.98
C SER A 136 -8.41 -5.26 -10.68
N VAL A 137 -7.15 -5.67 -10.81
CA VAL A 137 -6.21 -5.80 -9.71
C VAL A 137 -5.04 -4.85 -9.94
N CYS A 138 -4.55 -4.26 -8.85
CA CYS A 138 -3.40 -3.38 -8.84
C CYS A 138 -2.45 -3.79 -7.71
N PHE A 139 -1.17 -3.90 -8.02
CA PHE A 139 -0.13 -4.14 -7.03
C PHE A 139 0.83 -2.97 -7.01
N LEU A 140 1.01 -2.37 -5.83
CA LEU A 140 1.95 -1.31 -5.53
C LEU A 140 3.16 -1.89 -4.81
N LYS A 141 4.36 -1.51 -5.25
CA LYS A 141 5.62 -1.83 -4.58
C LYS A 141 6.49 -0.59 -4.51
N TYR A 142 6.92 -0.26 -3.30
CA TYR A 142 7.75 0.90 -3.00
C TYR A 142 9.18 0.47 -2.67
N ASP A 143 10.16 1.30 -3.01
CA ASP A 143 11.55 1.08 -2.57
C ASP A 143 11.70 1.08 -1.04
N GLN A 144 10.87 1.85 -0.34
CA GLN A 144 10.88 2.00 1.12
C GLN A 144 9.44 2.03 1.63
N VAL A 145 9.19 1.36 2.76
CA VAL A 145 7.86 1.28 3.37
C VAL A 145 7.91 1.74 4.81
N TYR A 146 6.83 2.35 5.27
CA TYR A 146 6.60 2.64 6.68
C TYR A 146 5.61 1.65 7.27
N THR A 147 6.08 0.82 8.20
CA THR A 147 5.21 -0.06 8.99
C THR A 147 5.08 0.43 10.44
N TYR A 148 6.17 0.91 11.06
CA TYR A 148 6.17 1.51 12.40
C TYR A 148 7.44 2.33 12.69
N GLY A 149 7.49 3.00 13.85
CA GLY A 149 8.64 3.77 14.32
C GLY A 149 8.48 5.27 14.09
N SER A 150 9.58 5.97 13.78
CA SER A 150 9.52 7.43 13.57
C SER A 150 9.12 7.76 12.14
N PHE A 151 7.89 8.27 11.97
CA PHE A 151 7.40 8.75 10.67
C PHE A 151 8.30 9.86 10.09
N CYS A 152 8.84 10.75 10.93
CA CYS A 152 9.76 11.79 10.47
C CYS A 152 11.03 11.20 9.84
N LYS A 153 11.64 10.18 10.47
CA LYS A 153 12.82 9.48 9.89
C LYS A 153 12.48 8.83 8.55
N TYR A 154 11.31 8.21 8.45
CA TYR A 154 10.82 7.64 7.19
C TYR A 154 10.62 8.73 6.13
N LEU A 155 9.97 9.84 6.47
CA LEU A 155 9.74 10.96 5.56
C LEU A 155 11.07 11.52 5.03
N PHE A 156 12.03 11.84 5.91
CA PHE A 156 13.35 12.31 5.48
C PHE A 156 14.08 11.28 4.61
N SER A 157 13.94 9.98 4.90
CA SER A 157 14.50 8.93 4.05
C SER A 157 13.85 8.90 2.67
N ILE A 158 12.54 9.07 2.56
CA ILE A 158 11.88 9.23 1.26
C ILE A 158 12.39 10.49 0.56
N LEU A 159 12.28 11.67 1.16
CA LEU A 159 12.66 12.92 0.49
C LEU A 159 14.12 12.96 0.01
N SER A 160 15.00 12.20 0.67
CA SER A 160 16.41 12.10 0.30
C SER A 160 16.76 11.06 -0.78
N ASN A 161 15.82 10.18 -1.16
CA ASN A 161 16.08 9.08 -2.09
C ASN A 161 15.31 9.26 -3.41
N THR A 162 15.55 8.40 -4.40
CA THR A 162 14.89 8.46 -5.71
C THR A 162 13.46 7.91 -5.70
N ASN A 163 13.10 7.17 -4.66
CA ASN A 163 11.81 6.51 -4.40
C ASN A 163 11.11 6.02 -5.66
N THR A 164 11.42 4.80 -6.05
CA THR A 164 10.68 4.13 -7.11
C THR A 164 9.39 3.57 -6.55
N VAL A 165 8.29 3.75 -7.30
CA VAL A 165 7.05 3.01 -7.10
C VAL A 165 6.77 2.21 -8.37
N GLU A 166 6.72 0.90 -8.21
CA GLU A 166 6.33 -0.04 -9.24
C GLU A 166 4.85 -0.35 -9.07
N ILE A 167 4.09 -0.17 -10.15
CA ILE A 167 2.64 -0.36 -10.18
C ILE A 167 2.36 -1.39 -11.26
N LYS A 168 1.90 -2.56 -10.84
CA LYS A 168 1.47 -3.61 -11.75
C LYS A 168 -0.04 -3.62 -11.82
N PHE A 169 -0.55 -3.62 -13.05
CA PHE A 169 -1.99 -3.57 -13.29
C PHE A 169 -2.43 -4.75 -14.16
N LYS A 170 -3.61 -5.32 -13.86
CA LYS A 170 -4.26 -6.32 -14.71
C LYS A 170 -5.77 -6.21 -14.60
N HIS A 171 -6.45 -6.21 -15.74
CA HIS A 171 -7.91 -6.33 -15.80
C HIS A 171 -8.30 -7.79 -15.64
N THR A 172 -9.20 -8.09 -14.69
CA THR A 172 -9.57 -9.46 -14.33
C THR A 172 -10.73 -9.46 -13.35
N ASP A 173 -11.57 -10.49 -13.44
CA ASP A 173 -12.65 -10.74 -12.49
C ASP A 173 -12.20 -11.67 -11.34
N ASP A 174 -10.97 -12.21 -11.40
CA ASP A 174 -10.39 -13.09 -10.37
C ASP A 174 -9.49 -12.30 -9.39
N SER A 175 -9.90 -12.20 -8.13
CA SER A 175 -9.12 -11.53 -7.08
C SER A 175 -7.77 -12.20 -6.81
N LYS A 176 -7.62 -13.50 -7.11
CA LYS A 176 -6.35 -14.23 -6.94
C LYS A 176 -5.27 -13.75 -7.90
N ASP A 177 -5.64 -13.08 -8.98
CA ASP A 177 -4.67 -12.49 -9.90
C ASP A 177 -3.81 -11.42 -9.21
N LEU A 178 -4.27 -10.79 -8.12
CA LEU A 178 -3.44 -9.87 -7.34
C LEU A 178 -2.15 -10.55 -6.85
N THR A 179 -2.25 -11.78 -6.33
CA THR A 179 -1.09 -12.57 -5.90
C THR A 179 -0.24 -13.02 -7.08
N LYS A 180 -0.85 -13.30 -8.24
CA LYS A 180 -0.11 -13.68 -9.45
C LYS A 180 0.69 -12.51 -10.02
N ILE A 181 0.12 -11.32 -10.10
CA ILE A 181 0.83 -10.15 -10.64
C ILE A 181 1.89 -9.61 -9.69
N SER A 182 1.68 -9.73 -8.37
CA SER A 182 2.61 -9.21 -7.38
C SER A 182 3.93 -9.96 -7.38
N GLY A 183 3.90 -11.27 -7.66
CA GLY A 183 5.06 -12.16 -7.56
C GLY A 183 5.55 -12.36 -6.12
N VAL A 184 4.81 -11.87 -5.11
CA VAL A 184 5.14 -12.08 -3.69
C VAL A 184 4.25 -13.17 -3.10
N LYS A 185 4.75 -13.85 -2.08
CA LYS A 185 3.97 -14.89 -1.39
C LYS A 185 2.85 -14.25 -0.57
N GLN A 186 1.71 -14.93 -0.50
CA GLN A 186 0.66 -14.60 0.45
C GLN A 186 0.94 -15.33 1.78
N VAL A 187 0.94 -14.60 2.89
CA VAL A 187 1.17 -15.14 4.24
C VAL A 187 -0.15 -15.37 4.97
N LYS A 188 -0.14 -16.18 6.04
CA LYS A 188 -1.36 -16.50 6.80
C LYS A 188 -1.95 -15.31 7.57
N PHE A 189 -1.15 -14.27 7.82
CA PHE A 189 -1.52 -13.14 8.67
C PHE A 189 -2.57 -12.23 8.03
N THR A 190 -3.28 -11.51 8.87
CA THR A 190 -4.37 -10.58 8.56
C THR A 190 -4.10 -9.21 9.20
N TYR A 191 -5.01 -8.26 8.99
CA TYR A 191 -4.90 -6.96 9.63
C TYR A 191 -4.95 -7.01 11.17
N LYS A 192 -5.67 -7.99 11.75
CA LYS A 192 -5.76 -8.19 13.21
C LYS A 192 -4.42 -8.55 13.81
N ASP A 193 -3.68 -9.43 13.14
CA ASP A 193 -2.32 -9.80 13.56
C ASP A 193 -1.39 -8.58 13.56
N LYS A 194 -1.61 -7.62 12.66
CA LYS A 194 -0.86 -6.36 12.68
C LYS A 194 -1.25 -5.49 13.87
N GLU A 195 -2.53 -5.40 14.21
CA GLU A 195 -2.97 -4.66 15.40
C GLU A 195 -2.34 -5.25 16.68
N ASP A 196 -2.27 -6.58 16.77
CA ASP A 196 -1.59 -7.26 17.87
C ASP A 196 -0.08 -7.05 17.86
N PHE A 197 0.55 -7.07 16.68
CA PHE A 197 1.96 -6.75 16.53
C PHE A 197 2.28 -5.32 17.00
N MET A 198 1.42 -4.35 16.68
CA MET A 198 1.61 -2.95 17.07
C MET A 198 1.49 -2.74 18.59
N LYS A 199 0.72 -3.57 19.31
CA LYS A 199 0.67 -3.53 20.79
C LYS A 199 1.98 -3.94 21.46
N LEU A 200 2.88 -4.58 20.72
CA LEU A 200 4.18 -5.03 21.22
C LEU A 200 5.29 -4.00 21.01
N ILE A 201 5.06 -2.93 20.25
CA ILE A 201 6.07 -1.90 19.93
C ILE A 201 5.94 -0.74 20.91
#